data_AF-A0A8D1N0S5-F1
#
_entry.id   AF-A0A8D1N0S5-F1
#
_cell.length_a   1.000
_cell.length_b   1.000
_cell.length_c   1.000
_cell.angle_alpha   90.00
_cell.angle_beta   90.00
_cell.angle_gamma   90.00
#
_symmetry.space_group_name_H-M   'P 1'
#
loop_
_entity.id
_entity.type
_entity.pdbx_description
1 polymer ?
#
loop_
_entity_poly.entity_id
_entity_poly.type
_entity_poly.pdbx_seq_one_letter_code
_entity_poly.pdbx_strand_id
1 'polypeptide(L)'
;MTSIRIYSPLEADNHQWFSDICILRICRRQKQQLSKKSTYRALLDSVTTGKDSTRFQIINEVAKVPLLAEVYGIEGNIFRLKINEETPLKPRYEVPDVLTSKPSTVRLISCSGDTGSLVLADGKGDLKCHITANPFKVDLVSEEEVVMSINSLGQLYFEHLQIPPKQRATKENEEDASVDTTQENPEELGLWEEKFGNFVDVKVNGPTSIGLDFSLHGFEHLYGIPQHAESHQLKNTRDGEAYRLYNLDVYGYKIHDKLGIYGSVPYLLAHKVGRTLGIFWLNASETLVEINTEPAIKYTLTQMGPVAAKQKVESRTDVHWMSESGIIDVFLLTGPTPSDIFKQYSYLTACGHQ
;
A
#
# COMPACT_ATOMS: atom_id res chain seq x y z
N MET A 1 12.24 -14.08 5.50
CA MET A 1 12.30 -15.19 4.55
C MET A 1 10.90 -15.78 4.48
N THR A 2 10.16 -15.42 3.44
CA THR A 2 8.84 -15.95 3.13
C THR A 2 8.99 -17.44 2.79
N SER A 3 8.11 -18.29 3.31
CA SER A 3 8.13 -19.72 3.02
C SER A 3 7.81 -19.93 1.53
N ILE A 4 8.67 -20.64 0.80
CA ILE A 4 8.38 -21.09 -0.58
C ILE A 4 7.49 -22.31 -0.44
N ARG A 5 6.21 -22.19 -0.83
CA ARG A 5 5.26 -23.32 -0.82
C ARG A 5 5.27 -23.99 -2.19
N ILE A 6 5.77 -25.22 -2.26
CA ILE A 6 5.73 -26.08 -3.46
C ILE A 6 4.57 -27.06 -3.28
N TYR A 7 3.57 -26.99 -4.16
CA TYR A 7 2.40 -27.88 -4.15
C TYR A 7 2.68 -29.14 -4.97
N SER A 8 2.19 -30.30 -4.53
CA SER A 8 2.38 -31.55 -5.26
C SER A 8 1.40 -31.70 -6.44
N PRO A 9 1.74 -32.47 -7.51
CA PRO A 9 0.90 -32.57 -8.70
C PRO A 9 -0.52 -33.12 -8.47
N LEU A 10 -0.72 -33.89 -7.39
CA LEU A 10 -2.02 -34.47 -7.03
C LEU A 10 -2.92 -33.49 -6.26
N GLU A 11 -2.36 -32.40 -5.72
CA GLU A 11 -3.09 -31.34 -5.02
C GLU A 11 -3.48 -30.19 -5.98
N ALA A 12 -2.90 -30.18 -7.18
CA ALA A 12 -3.04 -29.11 -8.17
C ALA A 12 -4.40 -29.12 -8.92
N ASP A 13 -5.16 -30.22 -8.86
CA ASP A 13 -6.46 -30.35 -9.54
C ASP A 13 -7.62 -29.64 -8.81
N ASN A 14 -7.41 -29.18 -7.57
CA ASN A 14 -8.47 -28.56 -6.77
C ASN A 14 -8.24 -27.05 -6.60
N HIS A 15 -8.71 -26.25 -7.55
CA HIS A 15 -8.59 -24.78 -7.54
C HIS A 15 -9.04 -24.09 -6.24
N GLN A 16 -9.86 -24.75 -5.41
CA GLN A 16 -10.26 -24.26 -4.08
C GLN A 16 -9.07 -24.13 -3.11
N TRP A 17 -7.98 -24.88 -3.34
CA TRP A 17 -6.78 -24.89 -2.50
C TRP A 17 -5.86 -23.69 -2.70
N PHE A 18 -6.04 -22.92 -3.78
CA PHE A 18 -5.24 -21.71 -4.04
C PHE A 18 -5.96 -20.43 -3.62
N SER A 19 -7.24 -20.52 -3.26
CA SER A 19 -8.11 -19.41 -2.82
C SER A 19 -7.96 -19.12 -1.30
N ASP A 20 -6.72 -19.18 -0.80
CA ASP A 20 -6.34 -19.55 0.58
C ASP A 20 -6.92 -18.81 1.80
N ILE A 21 -7.00 -19.57 2.91
CA ILE A 21 -7.28 -19.15 4.30
C ILE A 21 -6.30 -18.06 4.82
N CYS A 22 -5.05 -18.04 4.34
CA CYS A 22 -4.04 -17.03 4.71
C CYS A 22 -4.38 -15.65 4.10
N ILE A 23 -4.83 -15.62 2.82
CA ILE A 23 -5.37 -14.43 2.14
C ILE A 23 -6.54 -13.89 2.95
N LEU A 24 -7.48 -14.77 3.28
CA LEU A 24 -8.66 -14.42 4.05
C LEU A 24 -8.29 -13.85 5.41
N ARG A 25 -7.21 -14.30 6.07
CA ARG A 25 -6.83 -13.81 7.40
C ARG A 25 -6.12 -12.46 7.38
N ILE A 26 -5.12 -12.23 6.51
CA ILE A 26 -4.49 -10.89 6.38
C ILE A 26 -5.55 -9.88 5.96
N CYS A 27 -6.29 -10.19 4.89
CA CYS A 27 -7.36 -9.33 4.39
C CYS A 27 -8.44 -9.11 5.46
N ARG A 28 -8.88 -10.15 6.19
CA ARG A 28 -9.85 -10.03 7.29
C ARG A 28 -9.32 -9.16 8.42
N ARG A 29 -8.06 -9.32 8.86
CA ARG A 29 -7.49 -8.50 9.94
C ARG A 29 -7.41 -7.04 9.56
N GLN A 30 -6.92 -6.74 8.35
CA GLN A 30 -6.90 -5.37 7.86
C GLN A 30 -8.34 -4.83 7.77
N LYS A 31 -9.25 -5.52 7.07
CA LYS A 31 -10.66 -5.10 6.91
C LYS A 31 -11.44 -4.93 8.22
N GLN A 32 -11.24 -5.80 9.21
CA GLN A 32 -11.92 -5.68 10.51
C GLN A 32 -11.54 -4.36 11.21
N GLN A 33 -10.29 -3.93 11.10
CA GLN A 33 -9.80 -2.70 11.71
C GLN A 33 -10.19 -1.44 10.90
N LEU A 34 -10.33 -1.55 9.57
CA LEU A 34 -10.74 -0.47 8.66
C LEU A 34 -12.20 0.00 8.85
N SER A 35 -13.03 -0.76 9.57
CA SER A 35 -14.39 -0.33 9.95
C SER A 35 -14.42 0.85 10.94
N LYS A 36 -13.26 1.29 11.45
CA LYS A 36 -13.08 2.41 12.39
C LYS A 36 -12.44 3.60 11.66
N LYS A 37 -12.81 4.83 12.04
CA LYS A 37 -12.19 6.08 11.51
C LYS A 37 -10.65 5.98 11.55
N SER A 38 -9.97 6.53 10.55
CA SER A 38 -8.50 6.56 10.48
C SER A 38 -7.89 6.97 11.81
N THR A 39 -7.00 6.13 12.35
CA THR A 39 -6.40 6.30 13.68
C THR A 39 -4.98 6.85 13.62
N TYR A 40 -4.46 7.11 12.42
CA TYR A 40 -3.10 7.60 12.21
C TYR A 40 -3.06 9.12 12.07
N ARG A 41 -2.16 9.76 12.82
CA ARG A 41 -1.86 11.19 12.68
C ARG A 41 -0.37 11.41 12.44
N ALA A 42 0.00 12.37 11.59
CA ALA A 42 1.38 12.82 11.45
C ALA A 42 1.71 13.90 12.48
N LEU A 43 2.92 13.82 13.05
CA LEU A 43 3.45 14.79 14.01
C LEU A 43 4.29 15.83 13.26
N LEU A 44 3.67 16.94 12.86
CA LEU A 44 4.37 17.97 12.07
C LEU A 44 5.54 18.63 12.83
N ASP A 45 5.50 18.64 14.16
CA ASP A 45 6.59 19.16 14.99
C ASP A 45 7.86 18.30 14.94
N SER A 46 7.74 17.04 14.48
CA SER A 46 8.86 16.11 14.31
C SER A 46 9.54 16.20 12.94
N VAL A 47 9.07 17.11 12.07
CA VAL A 47 9.53 17.20 10.69
C VAL A 47 11.01 17.61 10.64
N THR A 48 11.82 16.76 10.00
CA THR A 48 13.23 17.02 9.74
C THR A 48 13.48 16.95 8.23
N THR A 49 13.87 18.08 7.63
CA THR A 49 14.19 18.15 6.21
C THR A 49 15.70 17.94 6.02
N GLY A 50 16.07 16.76 5.52
CA GLY A 50 17.43 16.42 5.16
C GLY A 50 17.82 16.89 3.76
N LYS A 51 19.01 16.46 3.30
CA LYS A 51 19.46 16.70 1.93
C LYS A 51 18.72 15.83 0.91
N ASP A 52 18.49 14.56 1.27
CA ASP A 52 17.94 13.53 0.38
C ASP A 52 16.43 13.32 0.60
N SER A 53 15.93 13.55 1.82
CA SER A 53 14.55 13.26 2.21
C SER A 53 14.03 14.14 3.33
N THR A 54 12.71 14.27 3.41
CA THR A 54 12.01 14.84 4.57
C THR A 54 11.43 13.71 5.41
N ARG A 55 11.64 13.75 6.73
CA ARG A 55 11.19 12.72 7.67
C ARG A 55 10.24 13.30 8.70
N PHE A 56 9.26 12.52 9.12
CA PHE A 56 8.35 12.85 10.21
C PHE A 56 7.75 11.59 10.84
N GLN A 57 7.31 11.70 12.08
CA GLN A 57 6.66 10.61 12.79
C GLN A 57 5.15 10.54 12.45
N ILE A 58 4.63 9.33 12.34
CA ILE A 58 3.20 9.02 12.29
C ILE A 58 2.87 8.18 13.51
N ILE A 59 1.86 8.56 14.29
CA ILE A 59 1.42 7.81 15.45
C ILE A 59 0.02 7.25 15.25
N ASN A 60 -0.17 5.98 15.59
CA ASN A 60 -1.48 5.38 15.75
C ASN A 60 -2.04 5.77 17.12
N GLU A 61 -3.17 6.47 17.16
CA GLU A 61 -3.76 6.97 18.41
C GLU A 61 -4.21 5.86 19.37
N VAL A 62 -4.43 4.64 18.88
CA VAL A 62 -4.81 3.47 19.69
C VAL A 62 -3.58 2.72 20.15
N ALA A 63 -2.71 2.31 19.23
CA ALA A 63 -1.54 1.49 19.55
C ALA A 63 -0.40 2.28 20.22
N LYS A 64 -0.38 3.61 20.06
CA LYS A 64 0.65 4.53 20.57
C LYS A 64 2.09 4.21 20.13
N VAL A 65 2.28 3.35 19.14
CA VAL A 65 3.60 3.05 18.56
C VAL A 65 3.91 4.05 17.44
N PRO A 66 5.07 4.73 17.49
CA PRO A 66 5.47 5.65 16.44
C PRO A 66 6.02 4.90 15.21
N LEU A 67 5.59 5.36 14.03
CA LEU A 67 6.16 5.02 12.74
C LEU A 67 6.99 6.21 12.25
N LEU A 68 8.05 5.91 11.50
CA LEU A 68 8.83 6.90 10.76
C LEU A 68 8.40 6.89 9.31
N ALA A 69 7.95 8.05 8.81
CA ALA A 69 7.73 8.29 7.40
C ALA A 69 8.89 9.08 6.79
N GLU A 70 9.31 8.68 5.60
CA GLU A 70 10.34 9.35 4.82
C GLU A 70 9.81 9.64 3.41
N VAL A 71 9.81 10.91 3.02
CA VAL A 71 9.37 11.39 1.71
C VAL A 71 10.59 11.86 0.92
N TYR A 72 10.77 11.31 -0.26
CA TYR A 72 11.86 11.64 -1.18
C TYR A 72 11.28 12.22 -2.48
N GLY A 73 11.91 13.27 -2.98
CA GLY A 73 11.82 13.64 -4.39
C GLY A 73 12.91 12.91 -5.15
N ILE A 74 12.61 12.33 -6.30
CA ILE A 74 13.56 11.61 -7.14
C ILE A 74 13.54 12.24 -8.54
N GLU A 75 14.72 12.28 -9.17
CA GLU A 75 14.89 12.76 -10.53
C GLU A 75 13.92 12.11 -11.51
N GLY A 76 13.47 12.89 -12.50
CA GLY A 76 12.46 12.45 -13.45
C GLY A 76 11.04 12.44 -12.90
N ASN A 77 10.69 13.32 -11.96
CA ASN A 77 9.33 13.49 -11.42
C ASN A 77 8.76 12.23 -10.73
N ILE A 78 9.53 11.66 -9.81
CA ILE A 78 9.12 10.50 -9.02
C ILE A 78 9.08 10.90 -7.54
N PHE A 79 8.00 10.58 -6.85
CA PHE A 79 7.99 10.59 -5.38
C PHE A 79 8.29 9.19 -4.84
N ARG A 80 8.99 9.10 -3.71
CA ARG A 80 9.07 7.86 -2.93
C ARG A 80 8.62 8.13 -1.51
N LEU A 81 7.73 7.28 -1.00
CA LEU A 81 7.27 7.28 0.37
C LEU A 81 7.70 5.96 1.02
N LYS A 82 8.45 6.05 2.11
CA LYS A 82 8.74 4.93 2.99
C LYS A 82 8.03 5.11 4.33
N ILE A 83 7.43 4.07 4.86
CA ILE A 83 6.89 4.04 6.23
C ILE A 83 7.38 2.77 6.91
N ASN A 84 8.01 2.94 8.08
CA ASN A 84 8.53 1.84 8.90
C ASN A 84 8.29 2.14 10.39
N GLU A 85 8.45 1.14 11.26
CA GLU A 85 8.55 1.39 12.71
C GLU A 85 9.79 2.26 12.99
N GLU A 86 9.66 3.24 13.88
CA GLU A 86 10.79 4.09 14.24
C GLU A 86 11.86 3.32 15.03
N THR A 87 11.41 2.45 15.94
CA THR A 87 12.28 1.60 16.77
C THR A 87 11.77 0.15 16.76
N PRO A 88 11.96 -0.59 15.66
CA PRO A 88 11.47 -1.96 15.56
C PRO A 88 12.27 -2.91 16.46
N LEU A 89 11.63 -3.96 16.97
CA LEU A 89 12.31 -5.04 17.72
C LEU A 89 13.44 -5.70 16.92
N LYS A 90 13.32 -5.70 15.60
CA LYS A 90 14.34 -6.09 14.64
C LYS A 90 14.09 -5.44 13.28
N PRO A 91 15.09 -5.27 12.41
CA PRO A 91 14.89 -4.69 11.09
C PRO A 91 13.78 -5.42 10.30
N ARG A 92 12.85 -4.64 9.75
CA ARG A 92 11.90 -5.13 8.74
C ARG A 92 12.60 -5.28 7.41
N TYR A 93 12.08 -6.20 6.60
CA TYR A 93 12.65 -6.46 5.27
C TYR A 93 12.41 -5.27 4.35
N GLU A 94 13.49 -4.74 3.77
CA GLU A 94 13.46 -3.82 2.64
C GLU A 94 13.99 -4.57 1.43
N VAL A 95 13.34 -4.45 0.28
CA VAL A 95 13.66 -5.24 -0.90
C VAL A 95 15.01 -4.78 -1.50
N PRO A 96 16.05 -5.64 -1.49
CA PRO A 96 17.32 -5.33 -2.15
C PRO A 96 17.24 -5.65 -3.65
N ASP A 97 18.25 -5.20 -4.41
CA ASP A 97 18.58 -5.62 -5.79
C ASP A 97 17.55 -5.37 -6.89
N VAL A 98 16.34 -4.90 -6.57
CA VAL A 98 15.32 -4.48 -7.56
C VAL A 98 15.62 -3.08 -8.11
N LEU A 99 16.14 -2.20 -7.26
CA LEU A 99 16.62 -0.89 -7.69
C LEU A 99 18.04 -1.05 -8.23
N THR A 100 18.26 -0.72 -9.49
CA THR A 100 19.55 -1.00 -10.18
C THR A 100 20.67 -0.07 -9.74
N SER A 101 20.31 1.10 -9.20
CA SER A 101 21.22 2.04 -8.55
C SER A 101 20.48 2.86 -7.50
N LYS A 102 21.22 3.56 -6.63
CA LYS A 102 20.61 4.53 -5.71
C LYS A 102 20.03 5.68 -6.56
N PRO A 103 18.70 5.92 -6.55
CA PRO A 103 18.13 6.99 -7.36
C PRO A 103 18.64 8.36 -6.92
N SER A 104 18.94 9.22 -7.89
CA SER A 104 19.28 10.62 -7.65
C SER A 104 18.11 11.36 -7.03
N THR A 105 18.33 11.95 -5.85
CA THR A 105 17.28 12.65 -5.09
C THR A 105 17.22 14.13 -5.45
N VAL A 106 16.00 14.65 -5.54
CA VAL A 106 15.70 16.08 -5.65
C VAL A 106 15.27 16.58 -4.28
N ARG A 107 15.85 17.69 -3.84
CA ARG A 107 15.53 18.27 -2.53
C ARG A 107 14.11 18.82 -2.53
N LEU A 108 13.28 18.31 -1.62
CA LEU A 108 11.97 18.86 -1.31
C LEU A 108 12.10 19.90 -0.19
N ILE A 109 11.59 21.10 -0.43
CA ILE A 109 11.61 22.22 0.50
C ILE A 109 10.23 22.30 1.17
N SER A 110 10.24 22.46 2.48
CA SER A 110 9.04 22.77 3.25
C SER A 110 8.57 24.19 2.93
N CYS A 111 7.37 24.31 2.38
CA CYS A 111 6.68 25.58 2.17
C CYS A 111 5.69 25.83 3.33
N SER A 112 5.36 27.11 3.58
CA SER A 112 4.34 27.47 4.58
C SER A 112 2.99 26.85 4.18
N GLY A 113 2.49 25.93 5.00
CA GLY A 113 1.14 25.40 4.92
C GLY A 113 0.20 26.04 5.94
N ASP A 114 -1.09 25.74 5.84
CA ASP A 114 -2.08 26.07 6.87
C ASP A 114 -1.83 25.25 8.15
N THR A 115 -2.33 25.72 9.29
CA THR A 115 -2.26 25.00 10.57
C THR A 115 -2.71 23.55 10.42
N GLY A 116 -1.84 22.59 10.73
CA GLY A 116 -2.12 21.16 10.59
C GLY A 116 -1.82 20.56 9.21
N SER A 117 -1.13 21.30 8.35
CA SER A 117 -0.64 20.82 7.06
C SER A 117 0.84 21.17 6.82
N LEU A 118 1.51 20.36 6.00
CA LEU A 118 2.87 20.57 5.53
C LEU A 118 2.90 20.45 4.01
N VAL A 119 3.46 21.44 3.31
CA VAL A 119 3.64 21.38 1.86
C VAL A 119 5.10 21.13 1.56
N LEU A 120 5.39 20.10 0.76
CA LEU A 120 6.72 19.81 0.25
C LEU A 120 6.73 20.03 -1.26
N ALA A 121 7.67 20.83 -1.75
CA ALA A 121 7.85 21.07 -3.17
C ALA A 121 9.33 21.02 -3.56
N ASP A 122 9.64 20.54 -4.76
CA ASP A 122 10.98 20.72 -5.31
C ASP A 122 11.22 22.18 -5.74
N GLY A 123 12.46 22.50 -6.09
CA GLY A 123 12.84 23.87 -6.48
C GLY A 123 12.13 24.38 -7.74
N LYS A 124 11.65 23.49 -8.62
CA LYS A 124 10.90 23.87 -9.83
C LYS A 124 9.38 23.93 -9.60
N GLY A 125 8.88 23.22 -8.59
CA GLY A 125 7.45 23.06 -8.32
C GLY A 125 6.78 21.93 -9.11
N ASP A 126 7.55 21.16 -9.89
CA ASP A 126 7.08 20.01 -10.66
C ASP A 126 6.68 18.83 -9.76
N LEU A 127 7.39 18.68 -8.63
CA LEU A 127 7.09 17.73 -7.58
C LEU A 127 6.55 18.47 -6.37
N LYS A 128 5.22 18.43 -6.19
CA LYS A 128 4.55 19.01 -5.03
C LYS A 128 3.65 17.99 -4.33
N CYS A 129 3.76 17.90 -3.00
CA CYS A 129 2.81 17.13 -2.20
C CYS A 129 2.37 17.89 -0.93
N HIS A 130 1.11 17.70 -0.56
CA HIS A 130 0.50 18.26 0.65
C HIS A 130 0.28 17.14 1.65
N ILE A 131 0.78 17.31 2.87
CA ILE A 131 0.65 16.36 3.96
C ILE A 131 -0.32 16.95 4.97
N THR A 132 -1.44 16.29 5.20
CA THR A 132 -2.42 16.62 6.24
C THR A 132 -2.11 15.82 7.50
N ALA A 133 -2.09 16.48 8.65
CA ALA A 133 -1.67 15.85 9.90
C ALA A 133 -2.71 14.89 10.48
N ASN A 134 -3.98 15.30 10.57
CA ASN A 134 -5.03 14.54 11.26
C ASN A 134 -6.38 14.59 10.51
N PRO A 135 -6.83 13.47 9.91
CA PRO A 135 -6.12 12.20 9.78
C PRO A 135 -4.90 12.35 8.86
N PHE A 136 -3.88 11.49 9.06
CA PHE A 136 -2.71 11.46 8.19
C PHE A 136 -3.12 11.18 6.75
N LYS A 137 -2.75 12.06 5.82
CA LYS A 137 -3.05 11.94 4.39
C LYS A 137 -1.98 12.67 3.58
N VAL A 138 -1.65 12.17 2.39
CA VAL A 138 -0.73 12.85 1.47
C VAL A 138 -1.41 13.04 0.12
N ASP A 139 -1.46 14.27 -0.40
CA ASP A 139 -1.98 14.61 -1.72
C ASP A 139 -0.83 14.99 -2.65
N LEU A 140 -0.70 14.30 -3.78
CA LEU A 140 0.22 14.67 -4.86
C LEU A 140 -0.46 15.69 -5.77
N VAL A 141 0.19 16.82 -5.96
CA VAL A 141 -0.34 17.96 -6.71
C VAL A 141 0.48 18.16 -7.98
N SER A 142 -0.20 18.30 -9.11
CA SER A 142 0.39 18.60 -10.41
C SER A 142 -0.48 19.64 -11.11
N GLU A 143 0.13 20.73 -11.59
CA GLU A 143 -0.59 21.84 -12.25
C GLU A 143 -1.78 22.36 -11.41
N GLU A 144 -1.58 22.49 -10.09
CA GLU A 144 -2.58 22.94 -9.10
C GLU A 144 -3.75 21.96 -8.83
N GLU A 145 -3.78 20.81 -9.50
CA GLU A 145 -4.78 19.75 -9.27
C GLU A 145 -4.20 18.59 -8.46
N VAL A 146 -5.02 18.02 -7.56
CA VAL A 146 -4.66 16.78 -6.85
C VAL A 146 -4.85 15.60 -7.80
N VAL A 147 -3.76 14.96 -8.20
CA VAL A 147 -3.80 13.83 -9.16
C VAL A 147 -3.92 12.48 -8.46
N MET A 148 -3.39 12.37 -7.24
CA MET A 148 -3.41 11.16 -6.43
C MET A 148 -3.43 11.53 -4.95
N SER A 149 -4.25 10.85 -4.16
CA SER A 149 -4.21 10.93 -2.69
C SER A 149 -3.75 9.59 -2.11
N ILE A 150 -3.01 9.66 -1.02
CA ILE A 150 -2.51 8.54 -0.24
C ILE A 150 -3.17 8.59 1.12
N ASN A 151 -3.69 7.45 1.58
CA ASN A 151 -4.41 7.33 2.84
C ASN A 151 -5.67 8.23 2.95
N SER A 152 -6.32 8.54 1.83
CA SER A 152 -7.55 9.33 1.80
C SER A 152 -8.74 8.57 2.38
N LEU A 153 -8.75 7.25 2.27
CA LEU A 153 -9.76 6.38 2.87
C LEU A 153 -9.38 5.97 4.31
N GLY A 154 -8.20 6.35 4.78
CA GLY A 154 -7.74 6.02 6.13
C GLY A 154 -7.38 4.55 6.30
N GLN A 155 -6.93 3.89 5.22
CA GLN A 155 -6.62 2.47 5.20
C GLN A 155 -5.13 2.16 5.38
N LEU A 156 -4.32 3.14 5.79
CA LEU A 156 -3.00 2.88 6.36
C LEU A 156 -3.16 1.87 7.49
N TYR A 157 -2.48 0.74 7.35
CA TYR A 157 -2.49 -0.35 8.30
C TYR A 157 -1.06 -0.81 8.53
N PHE A 158 -0.70 -1.03 9.79
CA PHE A 158 0.66 -1.42 10.15
C PHE A 158 0.65 -2.26 11.43
N GLU A 159 0.85 -3.58 11.31
CA GLU A 159 1.00 -4.47 12.48
C GLU A 159 2.44 -4.36 13.00
N HIS A 160 2.63 -3.82 14.20
CA HIS A 160 3.95 -3.67 14.82
C HIS A 160 4.54 -5.03 15.25
N LEU A 161 5.87 -5.14 15.26
CA LEU A 161 6.54 -6.35 15.73
C LEU A 161 6.25 -6.58 17.23
N GLN A 162 5.87 -7.81 17.58
CA GLN A 162 5.55 -8.19 18.95
C GLN A 162 6.49 -9.29 19.46
N ILE A 163 6.73 -9.31 20.77
CA ILE A 163 7.41 -10.43 21.43
C ILE A 163 6.42 -11.61 21.54
N PRO A 164 6.80 -12.83 21.10
CA PRO A 164 5.94 -14.02 21.20
C PRO A 164 5.42 -14.29 22.62
N PRO A 165 4.15 -14.72 22.80
CA PRO A 165 3.56 -14.99 24.11
C PRO A 165 4.37 -16.00 24.95
N LYS A 166 4.92 -17.04 24.33
CA LYS A 166 5.72 -18.07 25.01
C LYS A 166 7.01 -17.52 25.64
N GLN A 167 7.52 -16.39 25.14
CA GLN A 167 8.70 -15.70 25.70
C GLN A 167 8.32 -14.64 26.75
N ARG A 168 7.06 -14.18 26.80
CA ARG A 168 6.57 -13.29 27.87
C ARG A 168 6.43 -14.05 29.19
N ALA A 169 5.90 -15.28 29.14
CA ALA A 169 5.77 -16.16 30.31
C ALA A 169 7.11 -16.53 30.98
N THR A 170 8.24 -16.39 30.29
CA THR A 170 9.59 -16.59 30.88
C THR A 170 10.20 -15.31 31.45
N LYS A 171 9.62 -14.14 31.15
CA LYS A 171 10.08 -12.82 31.62
C LYS A 171 9.19 -12.26 32.73
N GLU A 172 7.92 -12.65 32.79
CA GLU A 172 6.96 -12.26 33.82
C GLU A 172 6.87 -13.34 34.91
N ASN A 173 7.97 -13.55 35.63
CA ASN A 173 7.90 -14.03 37.02
C ASN A 173 8.30 -12.86 37.92
N GLU A 174 7.40 -11.86 37.98
CA GLU A 174 7.22 -10.89 39.08
C GLU A 174 6.13 -9.88 38.66
N GLU A 175 4.94 -10.06 39.26
CA GLU A 175 3.88 -9.05 39.53
C GLU A 175 3.37 -8.18 38.35
N ASP A 176 2.23 -8.55 37.75
CA ASP A 176 0.90 -8.05 38.15
C ASP A 176 -0.15 -8.46 37.10
N ALA A 177 -1.20 -9.14 37.55
CA ALA A 177 -2.30 -9.60 36.71
C ALA A 177 -3.50 -8.65 36.81
N SER A 178 -3.76 -7.88 35.76
CA SER A 178 -5.13 -7.54 35.34
C SER A 178 -5.13 -6.96 33.93
N VAL A 179 -6.05 -7.40 33.08
CA VAL A 179 -6.99 -6.59 32.28
C VAL A 179 -7.73 -7.49 31.29
N ASP A 180 -9.00 -7.67 31.63
CA ASP A 180 -10.21 -7.61 30.79
C ASP A 180 -10.32 -8.43 29.48
N THR A 181 -11.16 -9.46 29.58
CA THR A 181 -11.57 -10.41 28.55
C THR A 181 -12.70 -9.85 27.67
N THR A 182 -12.34 -9.32 26.50
CA THR A 182 -13.22 -9.28 25.29
C THR A 182 -12.42 -9.37 23.98
N GLN A 183 -11.27 -10.07 23.98
CA GLN A 183 -10.52 -10.34 22.75
C GLN A 183 -10.80 -11.77 22.28
N GLU A 184 -11.24 -11.91 21.02
CA GLU A 184 -11.31 -13.19 20.31
C GLU A 184 -9.99 -13.96 20.48
N ASN A 185 -10.07 -15.29 20.67
CA ASN A 185 -8.91 -16.10 21.01
C ASN A 185 -7.79 -15.92 19.94
N PRO A 186 -6.57 -15.47 20.30
CA PRO A 186 -5.45 -15.29 19.36
C PRO A 186 -5.14 -16.50 18.47
N GLU A 187 -5.50 -17.70 18.92
CA GLU A 187 -5.40 -18.95 18.17
C GLU A 187 -6.41 -19.05 17.02
N GLU A 188 -7.63 -18.51 17.17
CA GLU A 188 -8.64 -18.48 16.11
C GLU A 188 -8.25 -17.54 14.95
N LEU A 189 -7.51 -16.47 15.27
CA LEU A 189 -6.98 -15.49 14.31
C LEU A 189 -5.69 -15.93 13.62
N GLY A 190 -5.08 -17.05 14.03
CA GLY A 190 -3.84 -17.58 13.42
C GLY A 190 -2.64 -16.64 13.55
N LEU A 191 -2.58 -15.82 14.61
CA LEU A 191 -1.59 -14.75 14.72
C LEU A 191 -0.14 -15.27 14.80
N TRP A 192 0.04 -16.47 15.35
CA TRP A 192 1.35 -17.05 15.65
C TRP A 192 1.59 -18.42 15.02
N GLU A 193 0.52 -19.16 14.72
CA GLU A 193 0.58 -20.44 14.05
C GLU A 193 -0.59 -20.54 13.08
N GLU A 194 -0.32 -20.97 11.85
CA GLU A 194 -1.34 -21.22 10.84
C GLU A 194 -1.19 -22.64 10.29
N LYS A 195 -2.32 -23.34 10.12
CA LYS A 195 -2.34 -24.66 9.51
C LYS A 195 -2.95 -24.57 8.12
N PHE A 196 -2.24 -25.10 7.15
CA PHE A 196 -2.68 -25.19 5.76
C PHE A 196 -2.50 -26.62 5.26
N GLY A 197 -3.61 -27.36 5.10
CA GLY A 197 -3.55 -28.80 4.85
C GLY A 197 -2.74 -29.50 5.95
N ASN A 198 -1.65 -30.15 5.56
CA ASN A 198 -0.71 -30.80 6.48
C ASN A 198 0.45 -29.90 6.93
N PHE A 199 0.55 -28.67 6.40
CA PHE A 199 1.62 -27.73 6.72
C PHE A 199 1.24 -26.86 7.90
N VAL A 200 2.18 -26.68 8.82
CA VAL A 200 2.06 -25.76 9.95
C VAL A 200 3.08 -24.65 9.77
N ASP A 201 2.60 -23.43 9.56
CA ASP A 201 3.38 -22.20 9.47
C ASP A 201 3.45 -21.56 10.85
N VAL A 202 4.63 -21.64 11.48
CA VAL A 202 4.89 -20.97 12.77
C VAL A 202 5.46 -19.58 12.48
N LYS A 203 4.65 -18.56 12.72
CA LYS A 203 4.99 -17.15 12.51
C LYS A 203 5.88 -16.66 13.64
N VAL A 204 7.19 -16.77 13.46
CA VAL A 204 8.20 -16.34 14.44
C VAL A 204 8.01 -14.89 14.91
N ASN A 205 7.48 -14.02 14.04
CA ASN A 205 7.29 -12.59 14.32
C ASN A 205 5.85 -12.21 14.63
N GLY A 206 4.96 -13.20 14.63
CA GLY A 206 3.52 -12.98 14.72
C GLY A 206 2.97 -12.16 13.54
N PRO A 207 1.94 -11.34 13.76
CA PRO A 207 1.34 -10.48 12.74
C PRO A 207 2.28 -9.32 12.36
N THR A 208 2.58 -9.16 11.07
CA THR A 208 3.49 -8.10 10.57
C THR A 208 3.01 -7.41 9.30
N SER A 209 1.74 -7.58 8.93
CA SER A 209 1.20 -7.06 7.69
C SER A 209 1.12 -5.54 7.68
N ILE A 210 1.19 -5.01 6.46
CA ILE A 210 1.12 -3.59 6.16
C ILE A 210 0.08 -3.36 5.08
N GLY A 211 -0.52 -2.18 5.04
CA GLY A 211 -1.44 -1.80 3.98
C GLY A 211 -1.55 -0.29 3.82
N LEU A 212 -1.92 0.13 2.61
CA LEU A 212 -2.06 1.54 2.26
C LEU A 212 -3.01 1.70 1.07
N ASP A 213 -3.89 2.70 1.14
CA ASP A 213 -4.76 3.10 0.02
C ASP A 213 -4.23 4.28 -0.78
N PHE A 214 -4.59 4.27 -2.06
CA PHE A 214 -4.35 5.32 -3.04
C PHE A 214 -5.65 5.64 -3.75
N SER A 215 -6.07 6.91 -3.75
CA SER A 215 -7.18 7.41 -4.56
C SER A 215 -6.66 8.11 -5.81
N LEU A 216 -7.06 7.61 -6.98
CA LEU A 216 -6.66 8.12 -8.29
C LEU A 216 -7.78 8.98 -8.89
N HIS A 217 -7.58 10.30 -8.90
CA HIS A 217 -8.62 11.27 -9.27
C HIS A 217 -8.75 11.46 -10.78
N GLY A 218 -9.95 11.20 -11.30
CA GLY A 218 -10.31 11.22 -12.72
C GLY A 218 -9.85 9.99 -13.51
N PHE A 219 -9.40 8.92 -12.84
CA PHE A 219 -8.91 7.70 -13.50
C PHE A 219 -9.91 6.55 -13.36
N GLU A 220 -10.20 5.89 -14.49
CA GLU A 220 -11.08 4.71 -14.57
C GLU A 220 -10.36 3.47 -15.13
N HIS A 221 -9.24 3.68 -15.85
CA HIS A 221 -8.54 2.61 -16.55
C HIS A 221 -7.20 2.32 -15.88
N LEU A 222 -7.12 1.16 -15.25
CA LEU A 222 -5.92 0.67 -14.58
C LEU A 222 -5.37 -0.56 -15.29
N TYR A 223 -4.05 -0.72 -15.25
CA TYR A 223 -3.29 -1.78 -15.93
C TYR A 223 -2.09 -2.22 -15.08
N GLY A 224 -1.47 -3.34 -15.43
CA GLY A 224 -0.25 -3.81 -14.78
C GLY A 224 -0.51 -4.93 -13.78
N ILE A 225 0.25 -4.94 -12.69
CA ILE A 225 0.29 -5.98 -11.66
C ILE A 225 0.27 -7.42 -12.21
N PRO A 226 1.06 -7.78 -13.24
CA PRO A 226 1.09 -9.16 -13.74
C PRO A 226 1.64 -10.10 -12.65
N GLN A 227 1.40 -11.42 -12.73
CA GLN A 227 0.81 -12.18 -13.84
C GLN A 227 -0.54 -12.80 -13.47
N HIS A 228 -1.59 -12.43 -14.21
CA HIS A 228 -2.95 -12.96 -14.09
C HIS A 228 -3.49 -13.38 -15.45
N ALA A 229 -4.32 -14.41 -15.46
CA ALA A 229 -5.07 -14.81 -16.66
C ALA A 229 -6.37 -14.00 -16.77
N GLU A 230 -6.25 -12.68 -16.81
CA GLU A 230 -7.38 -11.74 -16.85
C GLU A 230 -7.21 -10.72 -17.99
N SER A 231 -8.24 -9.92 -18.28
CA SER A 231 -8.17 -8.84 -19.25
C SER A 231 -7.06 -7.83 -18.92
N HIS A 232 -6.49 -7.23 -19.97
CA HIS A 232 -5.42 -6.23 -19.83
C HIS A 232 -5.80 -5.05 -18.91
N GLN A 233 -7.02 -4.53 -19.07
CA GLN A 233 -7.59 -3.58 -18.12
C GLN A 233 -8.00 -4.32 -16.84
N LEU A 234 -7.49 -3.88 -15.70
CA LEU A 234 -7.82 -4.45 -14.40
C LEU A 234 -9.30 -4.25 -14.08
N LYS A 235 -9.91 -5.27 -13.50
CA LYS A 235 -11.31 -5.28 -13.09
C LYS A 235 -11.47 -4.74 -11.68
N ASN A 236 -12.65 -4.18 -11.42
CA ASN A 236 -13.07 -3.82 -10.07
C ASN A 236 -13.17 -5.08 -9.19
N THR A 237 -12.78 -4.97 -7.93
CA THR A 237 -12.75 -6.07 -6.95
C THR A 237 -13.81 -5.91 -5.87
N ARG A 238 -14.68 -4.88 -5.93
CA ARG A 238 -15.74 -4.62 -4.94
C ARG A 238 -16.65 -5.82 -4.69
N ASP A 239 -17.07 -6.47 -5.78
CA ASP A 239 -18.04 -7.58 -5.76
C ASP A 239 -17.35 -8.96 -5.91
N GLY A 240 -16.02 -9.02 -5.73
CA GLY A 240 -15.27 -10.25 -5.96
C GLY A 240 -13.93 -10.28 -5.22
N GLU A 241 -13.02 -11.11 -5.71
CA GLU A 241 -11.71 -11.29 -5.10
C GLU A 241 -10.73 -10.17 -5.49
N ALA A 242 -9.77 -9.91 -4.61
CA ALA A 242 -8.63 -9.03 -4.87
C ALA A 242 -7.66 -9.67 -5.87
N TYR A 243 -6.83 -8.87 -6.53
CA TYR A 243 -5.68 -9.41 -7.26
C TYR A 243 -4.63 -9.93 -6.29
N ARG A 244 -4.17 -11.17 -6.48
CA ARG A 244 -3.12 -11.79 -5.65
C ARG A 244 -1.79 -11.76 -6.38
N LEU A 245 -0.75 -11.24 -5.74
CA LEU A 245 0.64 -11.25 -6.17
C LEU A 245 1.41 -12.20 -5.26
N TYR A 246 1.52 -13.45 -5.70
CA TYR A 246 2.28 -14.50 -5.03
C TYR A 246 2.68 -15.52 -6.09
N ASN A 247 3.98 -15.75 -6.27
CA ASN A 247 4.48 -16.63 -7.31
C ASN A 247 4.13 -18.09 -6.97
N LEU A 248 3.23 -18.67 -7.73
CA LEU A 248 2.67 -19.99 -7.56
C LEU A 248 2.81 -20.80 -8.85
N ASP A 249 3.02 -22.11 -8.69
CA ASP A 249 2.87 -23.07 -9.78
C ASP A 249 1.42 -23.54 -9.84
N VAL A 250 0.60 -22.86 -10.65
CA VAL A 250 -0.83 -23.15 -10.79
C VAL A 250 -1.07 -23.99 -12.04
N TYR A 251 -1.20 -25.31 -11.86
CA TYR A 251 -1.56 -26.21 -12.95
C TYR A 251 -2.98 -25.92 -13.46
N GLY A 252 -3.17 -25.93 -14.78
CA GLY A 252 -4.49 -25.76 -15.39
C GLY A 252 -5.23 -24.47 -15.00
N TYR A 253 -4.51 -23.36 -14.80
CA TYR A 253 -5.10 -22.11 -14.33
C TYR A 253 -6.35 -21.67 -15.12
N LYS A 254 -7.32 -21.07 -14.40
CA LYS A 254 -8.55 -20.56 -15.01
C LYS A 254 -8.29 -19.25 -15.75
N ILE A 255 -9.05 -19.02 -16.82
CA ILE A 255 -9.12 -17.72 -17.49
C ILE A 255 -10.17 -16.83 -16.81
N HIS A 256 -9.99 -15.52 -16.89
CA HIS A 256 -10.76 -14.51 -16.17
C HIS A 256 -10.66 -14.67 -14.65
N ASP A 257 -9.43 -14.95 -14.18
CA ASP A 257 -9.12 -15.17 -12.78
C ASP A 257 -8.04 -14.18 -12.30
N LYS A 258 -8.21 -13.70 -11.06
CA LYS A 258 -7.33 -12.73 -10.40
C LYS A 258 -6.30 -13.40 -9.49
N LEU A 259 -6.30 -14.73 -9.45
CA LEU A 259 -5.26 -15.52 -8.80
C LEU A 259 -3.90 -15.31 -9.49
N GLY A 260 -2.88 -14.97 -8.70
CA GLY A 260 -1.51 -14.86 -9.18
C GLY A 260 -0.97 -16.19 -9.68
N ILE A 261 -0.18 -16.14 -10.76
CA ILE A 261 0.42 -17.32 -11.39
C ILE A 261 1.94 -17.32 -11.11
N TYR A 262 2.79 -17.38 -12.12
CA TYR A 262 4.22 -17.69 -11.93
C TYR A 262 5.09 -16.50 -11.50
N GLY A 263 4.67 -15.29 -11.82
CA GLY A 263 5.45 -14.07 -11.60
C GLY A 263 4.59 -12.94 -11.03
N SER A 264 5.24 -12.05 -10.30
CA SER A 264 4.63 -10.88 -9.68
C SER A 264 5.47 -9.65 -9.95
N VAL A 265 4.86 -8.62 -10.56
CA VAL A 265 5.47 -7.30 -10.71
C VAL A 265 4.51 -6.28 -10.07
N PRO A 266 4.78 -5.78 -8.85
CA PRO A 266 3.86 -4.92 -8.10
C PRO A 266 3.86 -3.46 -8.63
N TYR A 267 3.58 -3.32 -9.92
CA TYR A 267 3.58 -2.06 -10.65
C TYR A 267 2.23 -1.84 -11.34
N LEU A 268 1.53 -0.79 -10.96
CA LEU A 268 0.20 -0.43 -11.44
C LEU A 268 0.26 0.88 -12.22
N LEU A 269 -0.43 0.90 -13.35
CA LEU A 269 -0.58 2.06 -14.22
C LEU A 269 -2.02 2.55 -14.15
N ALA A 270 -2.22 3.85 -14.07
CA ALA A 270 -3.53 4.48 -14.21
C ALA A 270 -3.48 5.46 -15.39
N HIS A 271 -4.41 5.32 -16.33
CA HIS A 271 -4.42 6.11 -17.56
C HIS A 271 -5.76 6.83 -17.77
N LYS A 272 -5.68 8.10 -18.15
CA LYS A 272 -6.78 8.90 -18.70
C LYS A 272 -6.27 9.75 -19.86
N VAL A 273 -7.18 10.33 -20.63
CA VAL A 273 -6.79 11.24 -21.72
C VAL A 273 -5.94 12.38 -21.15
N GLY A 274 -4.71 12.53 -21.65
CA GLY A 274 -3.78 13.58 -21.25
C GLY A 274 -2.93 13.31 -20.01
N ARG A 275 -3.16 12.22 -19.25
CA ARG A 275 -2.36 11.92 -18.05
C ARG A 275 -2.24 10.41 -17.78
N THR A 276 -1.05 9.98 -17.41
CA THR A 276 -0.76 8.62 -16.92
C THR A 276 0.01 8.73 -15.62
N LEU A 277 -0.36 7.90 -14.65
CA LEU A 277 0.32 7.76 -13.36
C LEU A 277 0.78 6.32 -13.18
N GLY A 278 1.79 6.13 -12.35
CA GLY A 278 2.29 4.82 -11.95
C GLY A 278 2.44 4.71 -10.44
N ILE A 279 2.10 3.55 -9.88
CA ILE A 279 2.36 3.17 -8.50
C ILE A 279 3.23 1.92 -8.54
N PHE A 280 4.45 2.01 -8.04
CA PHE A 280 5.33 0.87 -7.87
C PHE A 280 5.49 0.57 -6.37
N TRP A 281 4.83 -0.48 -5.92
CA TRP A 281 4.82 -0.96 -4.54
C TRP A 281 5.99 -1.93 -4.34
N LEU A 282 7.11 -1.44 -3.80
CA LEU A 282 8.34 -2.21 -3.65
C LEU A 282 8.27 -3.13 -2.43
N ASN A 283 7.52 -4.24 -2.56
CA ASN A 283 7.40 -5.28 -1.55
C ASN A 283 7.50 -6.66 -2.21
N ALA A 284 8.19 -7.59 -1.54
CA ALA A 284 8.45 -8.95 -2.05
C ALA A 284 7.67 -10.04 -1.30
N SER A 285 6.84 -9.67 -0.32
CA SER A 285 5.96 -10.62 0.36
C SER A 285 4.65 -10.82 -0.40
N GLU A 286 3.87 -11.82 -0.01
CA GLU A 286 2.53 -12.03 -0.57
C GLU A 286 1.72 -10.72 -0.46
N THR A 287 1.16 -10.29 -1.59
CA THR A 287 0.50 -8.99 -1.70
C THR A 287 -0.87 -9.13 -2.35
N LEU A 288 -1.86 -8.43 -1.80
CA LEU A 288 -3.22 -8.32 -2.34
C LEU A 288 -3.47 -6.89 -2.81
N VAL A 289 -4.18 -6.74 -3.92
CA VAL A 289 -4.54 -5.44 -4.48
C VAL A 289 -6.05 -5.40 -4.74
N GLU A 290 -6.74 -4.55 -3.98
CA GLU A 290 -8.16 -4.25 -4.21
C GLU A 290 -8.29 -2.99 -5.05
N ILE A 291 -9.25 -2.99 -5.98
CA ILE A 291 -9.51 -1.91 -6.91
C ILE A 291 -11.00 -1.59 -6.86
N ASN A 292 -11.34 -0.38 -6.41
CA ASN A 292 -12.71 0.10 -6.31
C ASN A 292 -12.86 1.36 -7.16
N THR A 293 -13.43 1.21 -8.36
CA THR A 293 -13.76 2.36 -9.21
C THR A 293 -15.15 2.88 -8.86
N GLU A 294 -15.20 4.12 -8.37
CA GLU A 294 -16.42 4.91 -8.24
C GLU A 294 -16.71 5.61 -9.59
N PRO A 295 -17.80 5.25 -10.28
CA PRO A 295 -18.15 5.88 -11.53
C PRO A 295 -18.55 7.35 -11.31
N ALA A 296 -18.23 8.22 -12.25
CA ALA A 296 -18.65 9.61 -12.24
C ALA A 296 -20.19 9.71 -12.15
N ILE A 297 -20.71 10.29 -11.05
CA ILE A 297 -22.16 10.56 -10.93
C ILE A 297 -22.50 11.76 -11.83
N LYS A 298 -23.11 11.49 -12.98
CA LYS A 298 -23.77 12.54 -13.77
C LYS A 298 -25.09 12.90 -13.09
N TYR A 299 -25.12 13.93 -12.25
CA TYR A 299 -26.41 14.50 -11.85
C TYR A 299 -27.10 15.06 -13.10
N THR A 300 -28.26 14.51 -13.44
CA THR A 300 -29.21 15.15 -14.34
C THR A 300 -29.69 16.43 -13.65
N LEU A 301 -29.41 17.57 -14.26
CA LEU A 301 -29.92 18.89 -13.84
C LEU A 301 -31.43 18.83 -13.62
N THR A 302 -31.91 18.80 -12.38
CA THR A 302 -33.22 19.36 -12.06
C THR A 302 -33.05 20.88 -12.02
N GLN A 303 -33.44 21.54 -13.11
CA GLN A 303 -33.43 23.00 -13.20
C GLN A 303 -34.29 23.58 -12.08
N MET A 304 -33.67 24.32 -11.14
CA MET A 304 -34.27 25.47 -10.48
C MET A 304 -33.17 26.46 -10.06
N GLY A 305 -32.98 27.53 -10.84
CA GLY A 305 -32.28 28.76 -10.40
C GLY A 305 -31.15 29.27 -11.31
N PRO A 306 -30.80 30.58 -11.29
CA PRO A 306 -29.94 31.24 -12.29
C PRO A 306 -28.43 30.98 -12.16
N VAL A 307 -27.97 30.13 -11.24
CA VAL A 307 -26.55 29.81 -11.09
C VAL A 307 -26.40 28.29 -10.96
N ALA A 308 -26.40 27.61 -12.10
CA ALA A 308 -26.06 26.20 -12.16
C ALA A 308 -24.54 26.05 -11.97
N ALA A 309 -24.10 25.82 -10.73
CA ALA A 309 -22.76 25.30 -10.49
C ALA A 309 -22.67 23.91 -11.15
N LYS A 310 -21.95 23.80 -12.27
CA LYS A 310 -21.61 22.51 -12.88
C LYS A 310 -20.64 21.80 -11.96
N GLN A 311 -21.14 21.00 -11.01
CA GLN A 311 -20.31 20.09 -10.24
C GLN A 311 -19.94 18.91 -11.16
N LYS A 312 -18.80 19.02 -11.85
CA LYS A 312 -18.22 17.93 -12.62
C LYS A 312 -17.71 16.90 -11.62
N VAL A 313 -18.51 15.87 -11.34
CA VAL A 313 -18.05 14.73 -10.55
C VAL A 313 -17.10 13.95 -11.47
N GLU A 314 -15.80 14.04 -11.20
CA GLU A 314 -14.82 13.19 -11.87
C GLU A 314 -14.86 11.80 -11.25
N SER A 315 -14.59 10.78 -12.06
CA SER A 315 -14.46 9.40 -11.58
C SER A 315 -13.28 9.29 -10.62
N ARG A 316 -13.33 8.32 -9.71
CA ARG A 316 -12.24 8.03 -8.79
C ARG A 316 -12.02 6.53 -8.77
N THR A 317 -10.77 6.09 -8.86
CA THR A 317 -10.44 4.69 -8.57
C THR A 317 -9.57 4.61 -7.34
N ASP A 318 -10.06 3.91 -6.33
CA ASP A 318 -9.33 3.63 -5.10
C ASP A 318 -8.64 2.29 -5.22
N VAL A 319 -7.36 2.25 -4.84
CA VAL A 319 -6.54 1.05 -4.86
C VAL A 319 -5.98 0.81 -3.46
N HIS A 320 -6.22 -0.36 -2.90
CA HIS A 320 -5.72 -0.73 -1.58
C HIS A 320 -4.73 -1.89 -1.69
N TRP A 321 -3.49 -1.65 -1.26
CA TRP A 321 -2.41 -2.64 -1.25
C TRP A 321 -2.26 -3.21 0.15
N MET A 322 -2.14 -4.52 0.25
CA MET A 322 -1.94 -5.23 1.51
C MET A 322 -0.82 -6.25 1.34
N SER A 323 0.25 -6.15 2.12
CA SER A 323 1.38 -7.09 2.08
C SER A 323 1.57 -7.77 3.42
N GLU A 324 1.98 -9.04 3.41
CA GLU A 324 2.16 -9.84 4.62
C GLU A 324 3.26 -9.30 5.56
N SER A 325 4.33 -8.73 5.01
CA SER A 325 5.46 -8.25 5.79
C SER A 325 6.28 -7.18 5.07
N GLY A 326 7.42 -6.81 5.67
CA GLY A 326 8.31 -5.77 5.15
C GLY A 326 7.86 -4.38 5.59
N ILE A 327 8.36 -3.38 4.88
CA ILE A 327 8.00 -1.97 5.05
C ILE A 327 7.04 -1.51 3.94
N ILE A 328 6.38 -0.38 4.17
CA ILE A 328 5.74 0.35 3.09
C ILE A 328 6.85 1.09 2.37
N ASP A 329 7.10 0.77 1.11
CA ASP A 329 8.04 1.45 0.23
C ASP A 329 7.41 1.57 -1.14
N VAL A 330 7.01 2.79 -1.50
CA VAL A 330 6.25 3.03 -2.73
C VAL A 330 6.85 4.17 -3.52
N PHE A 331 6.96 3.95 -4.84
CA PHE A 331 7.31 4.98 -5.82
C PHE A 331 6.07 5.41 -6.58
N LEU A 332 5.88 6.72 -6.70
CA LEU A 332 4.74 7.36 -7.35
C LEU A 332 5.27 8.12 -8.56
N LEU A 333 4.98 7.58 -9.73
CA LEU A 333 5.45 8.06 -11.02
C LEU A 333 4.38 9.00 -11.58
N THR A 334 4.71 10.28 -11.78
CA THR A 334 3.71 11.32 -12.10
C THR A 334 3.56 11.60 -13.60
N GLY A 335 4.32 10.89 -14.46
CA GLY A 335 4.22 10.98 -15.92
C GLY A 335 4.69 12.32 -16.49
N PRO A 336 3.93 12.99 -17.38
CA PRO A 336 2.48 12.83 -17.58
C PRO A 336 2.07 11.85 -18.70
N THR A 337 2.96 11.50 -19.63
CA THR A 337 2.60 10.59 -20.74
C THR A 337 2.92 9.12 -20.41
N PRO A 338 2.32 8.14 -21.11
CA PRO A 338 2.71 6.74 -20.96
C PRO A 338 4.22 6.52 -21.20
N SER A 339 4.83 7.24 -22.15
CA SER A 339 6.26 7.14 -22.41
C SER A 339 7.11 7.62 -21.23
N ASP A 340 6.68 8.68 -20.54
CA ASP A 340 7.41 9.22 -19.39
C ASP A 340 7.35 8.24 -18.22
N ILE A 341 6.17 7.66 -17.98
CA ILE A 341 5.96 6.63 -16.97
C ILE A 341 6.86 5.40 -17.23
N PHE A 342 6.99 4.95 -18.48
CA PHE A 342 7.89 3.84 -18.81
C PHE A 342 9.36 4.20 -18.62
N LYS A 343 9.78 5.43 -18.93
CA LYS A 343 11.14 5.92 -18.66
C LYS A 343 11.41 6.00 -17.17
N GLN A 344 10.47 6.53 -16.39
CA GLN A 344 10.54 6.63 -14.94
C GLN A 344 10.68 5.25 -14.29
N TYR A 345 9.85 4.28 -14.69
CA TYR A 345 9.96 2.92 -14.15
C TYR A 345 11.27 2.24 -14.55
N SER A 346 11.68 2.37 -15.82
CA SER A 346 12.94 1.81 -16.31
C SER A 346 14.15 2.44 -15.61
N TYR A 347 14.11 3.74 -15.29
CA TYR A 347 15.15 4.40 -14.51
C TYR A 347 15.34 3.79 -13.12
N LEU A 348 14.26 3.26 -12.52
CA LEU A 348 14.31 2.61 -11.21
C LEU A 348 14.79 1.15 -11.30
N THR A 349 14.30 0.38 -12.28
CA THR A 349 14.39 -1.09 -12.26
C THR A 349 15.18 -1.71 -13.42
N ALA A 350 15.47 -0.95 -14.49
CA ALA A 350 16.25 -1.46 -15.60
C ALA A 350 17.74 -1.13 -15.41
N CYS A 351 18.59 -2.10 -15.69
CA CYS A 351 20.02 -1.82 -15.87
C CYS A 351 20.16 -1.18 -17.25
N GLY A 352 20.42 0.13 -17.30
CA GLY A 352 20.98 0.71 -18.51
C GLY A 352 22.26 -0.05 -18.82
N HIS A 353 22.28 -0.83 -19.91
CA HIS A 353 23.56 -1.13 -20.56
C HIS A 353 24.03 0.22 -21.12
N GLN A 354 24.83 0.94 -20.34
CA GLN A 354 25.64 2.04 -20.83
C GLN A 354 26.76 1.49 -21.71
#